data_AF-A0A323UPM3-F1
#
_entry.id   AF-A0A323UPM3-F1
#
_cell.length_a   1.000
_cell.length_b   1.000
_cell.length_c   1.000
_cell.angle_alpha   90.00
_cell.angle_beta   90.00
_cell.angle_gamma   90.00
#
_symmetry.space_group_name_H-M   'P 1'
#
loop_
_entity.id
_entity.type
_entity.pdbx_description
1 polymer ?
#
loop_
_entity_poly.entity_id
_entity_poly.type
_entity_poly.pdbx_seq_one_letter_code
_entity_poly.pdbx_strand_id
1 'polypeptide(L)' 'AKRAEQKYGVPAREILVEMGRRGMVGGQEDMIEDTAITLAKAKQAQGAAA' A
#
# COMPACT_ATOMS: atom_id res chain seq x y z
N ALA A 1 5.84 -6.25 2.84
CA ALA A 1 4.88 -6.08 1.72
C ALA A 1 3.96 -7.30 1.55
N LYS A 2 4.46 -8.53 1.34
CA LYS A 2 3.61 -9.73 1.13
C LYS A 2 2.52 -9.99 2.19
N ARG A 3 2.81 -9.75 3.48
CA ARG A 3 1.79 -9.87 4.56
C ARG A 3 0.68 -8.83 4.42
N ALA A 4 1.05 -7.59 4.11
CA ALA A 4 0.10 -6.49 3.89
C ALA A 4 -0.73 -6.72 2.63
N GLU A 5 -0.15 -7.33 1.58
CA GLU A 5 -0.91 -7.76 0.40
C GLU A 5 -2.03 -8.73 0.76
N GLN A 6 -1.72 -9.77 1.52
CA GLN A 6 -2.72 -10.74 1.96
C GLN A 6 -3.78 -10.12 2.88
N LYS A 7 -3.38 -9.19 3.75
CA LYS A 7 -4.27 -8.57 4.74
C LYS A 7 -5.21 -7.51 4.13
N TYR A 8 -4.73 -6.73 3.17
CA TYR A 8 -5.45 -5.56 2.64
C TYR A 8 -5.88 -5.71 1.18
N GLY A 9 -5.53 -6.82 0.51
CA GLY A 9 -5.88 -7.07 -0.88
C GLY A 9 -5.19 -6.13 -1.88
N VAL A 10 -4.08 -5.50 -1.47
CA VAL A 10 -3.30 -4.59 -2.32
C VAL A 10 -2.02 -5.30 -2.78
N PRO A 11 -1.74 -5.42 -4.09
CA PRO A 11 -0.54 -6.10 -4.56
C PRO A 11 0.74 -5.54 -3.92
N ALA A 12 1.64 -6.41 -3.42
CA ALA A 12 2.88 -5.98 -2.77
C ALA A 12 3.75 -5.10 -3.66
N ARG A 13 3.69 -5.32 -4.99
CA ARG A 13 4.36 -4.46 -5.96
C ARG A 13 3.87 -3.01 -5.89
N GLU A 14 2.56 -2.79 -5.80
CA GLU A 14 1.99 -1.44 -5.70
C GLU A 14 2.45 -0.76 -4.40
N ILE A 15 2.45 -1.50 -3.29
CA ILE A 15 2.93 -1.00 -2.00
C ILE A 15 4.40 -0.54 -2.09
N LEU A 16 5.28 -1.39 -2.63
CA LEU A 16 6.71 -1.09 -2.74
C LEU A 16 7.00 0.07 -3.70
N VAL A 17 6.27 0.17 -4.81
CA VAL A 17 6.40 1.28 -5.76
C VAL A 17 5.98 2.59 -5.09
N GLU A 18 4.88 2.60 -4.36
CA GLU A 18 4.41 3.80 -3.66
C GLU A 18 5.38 4.24 -2.55
N MET A 19 5.95 3.28 -1.81
CA MET A 19 7.00 3.57 -0.82
C MET A 19 8.25 4.18 -1.48
N GLY A 20 8.68 3.64 -2.62
CA GLY A 20 9.78 4.21 -3.40
C GLY A 20 9.47 5.62 -3.90
N ARG A 21 8.25 5.85 -4.39
CA ARG A 21 7.78 7.19 -4.80
C ARG A 21 7.77 8.19 -3.64
N ARG A 22 7.49 7.74 -2.42
CA ARG A 22 7.54 8.55 -1.18
C ARG A 22 8.95 8.73 -0.64
N GLY A 23 9.97 8.15 -1.26
CA GLY A 23 11.36 8.25 -0.80
C GLY A 23 11.61 7.53 0.53
N MET A 24 10.83 6.48 0.83
CA MET A 24 11.03 5.69 2.05
C MET A 24 12.33 4.89 1.99
N VAL A 25 13.00 4.79 3.14
CA VAL A 25 14.29 4.12 3.30
C VAL A 25 14.13 2.78 4.05
N GLY A 26 15.12 1.89 3.96
CA GLY A 26 15.12 0.64 4.73
C GLY A 26 15.07 0.90 6.24
N GLY A 27 14.40 0.04 7.00
CA GLY A 27 14.11 0.29 8.43
C GLY A 27 12.77 0.97 8.70
N GLN A 28 11.98 1.27 7.67
CA GLN A 28 10.63 1.84 7.77
C GLN A 28 9.55 0.79 7.46
N GLU A 29 9.75 -0.44 7.96
CA GLU A 29 8.85 -1.57 7.66
C GLU A 29 7.41 -1.32 8.14
N ASP A 30 7.23 -0.52 9.19
CA ASP A 30 5.90 -0.12 9.70
C ASP A 30 5.08 0.63 8.64
N MET A 31 5.75 1.43 7.80
CA MET A 31 5.11 2.23 6.75
C MET A 31 4.51 1.38 5.62
N ILE A 32 4.91 0.09 5.52
CA ILE A 32 4.32 -0.85 4.57
C ILE A 32 2.83 -1.02 4.85
N GLU A 33 2.46 -1.13 6.12
CA GLU A 33 1.08 -1.38 6.56
C GLU A 33 0.22 -0.14 6.34
N ASP A 34 0.73 1.04 6.70
CA ASP A 34 0.06 2.33 6.44
C ASP A 34 -0.14 2.60 4.95
N THR A 35 0.88 2.28 4.14
CA THR A 35 0.80 2.43 2.68
C THR A 35 -0.26 1.49 2.10
N ALA A 36 -0.31 0.24 2.57
CA ALA A 36 -1.33 -0.71 2.15
C ALA A 36 -2.76 -0.26 2.51
N ILE A 37 -2.97 0.24 3.72
CA ILE A 37 -4.27 0.80 4.15
C ILE A 37 -4.67 1.98 3.26
N THR A 38 -3.72 2.87 2.95
CA THR A 38 -3.97 4.04 2.12
C THR A 38 -4.37 3.65 0.70
N LEU A 39 -3.64 2.71 0.09
CA LEU A 39 -3.92 2.21 -1.26
C LEU A 39 -5.26 1.44 -1.32
N ALA A 40 -5.57 0.64 -0.30
CA ALA A 40 -6.85 -0.07 -0.21
C ALA A 40 -8.04 0.91 -0.19
N LYS A 41 -7.96 1.95 0.65
CA LYS A 41 -8.98 3.02 0.72
C LYS A 41 -9.12 3.75 -0.61
N ALA A 42 -8.00 4.07 -1.27
CA ALA A 42 -8.02 4.73 -2.57
C ALA A 42 -8.73 3.87 -3.64
N LYS A 43 -8.46 2.55 -3.69
CA LYS A 43 -9.18 1.63 -4.60
C LYS A 43 -10.67 1.56 -4.31
N GLN A 44 -11.08 1.52 -3.04
CA GLN A 44 -12.50 1.52 -2.67
C GLN A 44 -13.20 2.82 -3.07
N ALA A 45 -12.56 3.97 -2.86
CA ALA A 45 -13.11 5.27 -3.26
C ALA A 45 -13.27 5.40 -4.79
N GLN A 46 -12.31 4.87 -5.56
CA GLN A 46 -12.38 4.85 -7.03
C GLN A 46 -13.50 3.92 -7.54
N GLY A 47 -13.68 2.75 -6.92
CA GLY A 47 -14.76 1.83 -7.28
C GLY A 47 -16.16 2.32 -6.90
N ALA A 48 -16.28 3.19 -5.89
CA ALA A 48 -17.56 3.80 -5.50
C ALA A 48 -17.95 5.01 -6.36
N ALA A 49 -17.00 5.59 -7.11
CA ALA A 49 -17.23 6.72 -8.01
C ALA A 49 -17.50 6.30 -9.47
N ALA A 50 -17.44 5.00 -9.77
CA ALA A 50 -17.72 4.40 -11.08
C ALA A 50 -19.12 3.76 -11.09
#